data_AF-C5B1B1-F1
#
_entry.id   AF-C5B1B1-F1
#
_cell.length_a   1.000
_cell.length_b   1.000
_cell.length_c   1.000
_cell.angle_alpha   90.00
_cell.angle_beta   90.00
_cell.angle_gamma   90.00
#
_symmetry.space_group_name_H-M   'P 1'
#
loop_
_entity.id
_entity.type
_entity.pdbx_description
1 polymer ?
#
loop_
_entity_poly.entity_id
_entity_poly.type
_entity_poly.pdbx_seq_one_letter_code
_entity_poly.pdbx_strand_id
1 'polypeptide(L)' 'MPRDPTEIGLGSVVLAHEGPDEGWWEAEVIGINGRVFSLRWRDYPTQPTILRKATELALLPPGEA' A
#
# COMPACT_ATOMS: atom_id res chain seq x y z
N MET A 1 4.30 -10.81 -1.94
CA MET A 1 3.89 -9.64 -2.76
C MET A 1 2.67 -10.01 -3.58
N PRO A 2 1.57 -9.24 -3.49
CA PRO A 2 0.34 -9.49 -4.25
C PRO A 2 0.56 -9.29 -5.75
N ARG A 3 -0.06 -10.15 -6.57
CA ARG A 3 -0.02 -10.09 -8.04
C ARG A 3 -1.34 -9.64 -8.65
N ASP A 4 -2.41 -9.66 -7.86
CA ASP A 4 -3.72 -9.11 -8.18
C ASP A 4 -4.22 -8.24 -7.02
N PRO A 5 -4.96 -7.14 -7.27
CA PRO A 5 -5.49 -6.30 -6.19
C PRO A 5 -6.37 -7.03 -5.18
N THR A 6 -7.00 -8.15 -5.55
CA THR A 6 -7.80 -8.99 -4.64
C THR A 6 -6.95 -9.81 -3.67
N GLU A 7 -5.64 -9.96 -3.93
CA GLU A 7 -4.70 -10.65 -3.06
C GLU A 7 -4.11 -9.73 -1.96
N ILE A 8 -4.42 -8.42 -1.99
CA ILE A 8 -3.90 -7.47 -1.00
C ILE A 8 -4.46 -7.82 0.38
N GLY A 9 -3.56 -8.22 1.28
CA GLY A 9 -3.84 -8.57 2.67
C GLY A 9 -2.86 -7.95 3.66
N LEU A 10 -3.03 -8.21 4.96
CA LEU A 10 -2.10 -7.75 6.00
C LEU A 10 -0.66 -8.22 5.70
N GLY A 11 0.31 -7.33 5.92
CA GLY A 11 1.72 -7.56 5.61
C GLY A 11 2.07 -7.50 4.12
N SER A 12 1.09 -7.30 3.23
CA SER A 12 1.39 -7.05 1.81
C SER A 12 2.10 -5.73 1.66
N VAL A 13 3.16 -5.70 0.85
CA VAL A 13 3.75 -4.45 0.37
C VAL A 13 3.10 -4.08 -0.95
N VAL A 14 2.66 -2.84 -1.03
CA VAL A 14 1.99 -2.23 -2.17
C VAL A 14 2.62 -0.86 -2.43
N LEU A 15 2.34 -0.29 -3.59
CA LEU A 15 2.65 1.10 -3.88
C LEU A 15 1.44 1.97 -3.50
N ALA A 16 1.69 3.06 -2.81
CA ALA A 16 0.71 4.07 -2.44
C ALA A 16 1.29 5.48 -2.64
N HIS A 17 0.42 6.50 -2.67
CA HIS A 17 0.81 7.90 -2.77
C HIS A 17 -0.03 8.76 -1.81
N GLU A 18 0.54 9.86 -1.29
CA GLU A 18 -0.14 10.75 -0.34
C GLU A 18 -1.24 11.58 -0.99
N GLY A 19 -1.06 11.95 -2.26
CA GLY A 19 -1.99 12.76 -3.04
C GLY A 19 -1.69 12.69 -4.54
N PRO A 20 -2.57 13.20 -5.42
CA PRO A 20 -2.45 13.07 -6.87
C PRO A 20 -1.19 13.69 -7.47
N ASP A 21 -0.57 14.64 -6.78
CA ASP A 21 0.66 15.32 -7.22
C ASP A 21 1.94 14.67 -6.69
N GLU A 22 1.81 13.62 -5.87
CA GLU A 22 2.92 12.93 -5.21
C GLU A 22 3.31 11.64 -5.94
N GLY A 23 4.57 11.24 -5.78
CA GLY A 23 5.07 9.96 -6.29
C GLY A 23 4.47 8.73 -5.58
N TRP A 24 4.72 7.57 -6.17
CA TRP A 24 4.36 6.28 -5.58
C TRP A 24 5.50 5.73 -4.74
N TRP A 25 5.18 5.27 -3.54
CA TRP A 25 6.14 4.74 -2.57
C TRP A 25 5.62 3.46 -1.93
N GLU A 26 6.55 2.63 -1.47
CA GLU A 26 6.24 1.35 -0.86
C GLU A 26 5.63 1.53 0.53
N ALA A 27 4.50 0.84 0.75
CA ALA A 27 3.82 0.82 2.01
C ALA A 27 3.36 -0.60 2.35
N GLU A 28 3.43 -0.93 3.64
CA GLU A 28 2.94 -2.18 4.19
C GLU A 28 1.49 -2.01 4.67
N VAL A 29 0.64 -2.98 4.32
CA VAL A 29 -0.72 -3.07 4.84
C VAL A 29 -0.68 -3.53 6.30
N ILE A 30 -0.98 -2.62 7.23
CA ILE A 30 -0.99 -2.88 8.68
C ILE A 30 -2.40 -3.03 9.26
N GLY A 31 -3.44 -2.75 8.46
CA GLY A 31 -4.83 -2.87 8.88
C GLY A 31 -5.79 -2.98 7.69
N ILE A 32 -6.94 -3.63 7.90
CA ILE A 32 -7.99 -3.76 6.88
C ILE A 32 -9.34 -3.51 7.55
N ASN A 33 -10.10 -2.55 7.03
CA ASN A 33 -11.46 -2.27 7.44
C ASN A 33 -12.39 -2.28 6.21
N GLY A 34 -13.02 -3.43 5.97
CA GLY A 34 -13.84 -3.65 4.78
C GLY A 34 -13.00 -3.55 3.51
N ARG A 35 -13.18 -2.47 2.74
CA ARG A 35 -12.45 -2.20 1.48
C ARG A 35 -11.37 -1.13 1.61
N VAL A 36 -11.08 -0.69 2.83
CA VAL A 36 -10.09 0.33 3.14
C VAL A 36 -8.91 -0.32 3.87
N PHE A 37 -7.70 -0.03 3.39
CA PHE A 37 -6.45 -0.49 3.93
C PHE A 37 -5.79 0.64 4.73
N SER A 38 -5.29 0.30 5.92
CA SER A 38 -4.38 1.14 6.68
C SER A 38 -2.96 0.78 6.30
N LEU A 39 -2.20 1.78 5.87
CA LEU A 39 -0.86 1.61 5.34
C LEU A 39 0.18 2.32 6.20
N ARG A 40 1.35 1.70 6.33
CA ARG A 40 2.55 2.32 6.91
C ARG A 40 3.64 2.37 5.83
N TRP A 41 4.23 3.54 5.62
CA TRP A 41 5.36 3.71 4.70
C TRP A 41 6.55 2.85 5.15
N ARG A 42 7.12 2.09 4.22
CA ARG A 42 8.20 1.13 4.51
C ARG A 42 9.47 1.82 5.01
N ASP A 43 9.89 2.85 4.29
CA ASP A 43 11.14 3.57 4.55
C ASP A 43 10.96 4.78 5.48
N TYR A 44 9.71 5.15 5.77
CA TYR A 44 9.36 6.32 6.58
C TYR A 44 8.39 5.95 7.73
N PRO A 45 8.79 5.06 8.66
CA PRO A 45 7.87 4.50 9.65
C PRO A 45 7.36 5.51 10.70
N THR A 46 7.97 6.70 10.78
CA THR A 46 7.52 7.80 11.65
C THR A 46 6.47 8.70 11.01
N GLN A 47 6.27 8.60 9.69
CA GLN A 47 5.21 9.32 9.00
C GLN A 47 3.83 8.75 9.38
N PRO A 48 2.76 9.57 9.30
CA PRO A 48 1.41 9.11 9.59
C PRO A 48 1.00 7.94 8.70
N THR A 49 0.20 7.04 9.28
CA THR A 49 -0.44 5.98 8.50
C THR A 49 -1.49 6.59 7.57
N ILE A 50 -1.58 6.11 6.34
CA ILE A 50 -2.60 6.57 5.38
C ILE A 50 -3.67 5.51 5.16
N LEU A 51 -4.85 5.96 4.73
CA LEU A 51 -5.99 5.10 4.40
C LEU A 51 -6.25 5.13 2.90
N ARG A 52 -6.36 3.95 2.27
CA ARG A 52 -6.60 3.83 0.82
C ARG A 52 -7.52 2.67 0.49
N LYS A 53 -8.30 2.80 -0.59
CA LYS A 53 -9.01 1.69 -1.22
C LYS A 53 -8.09 0.93 -2.15
N ALA A 54 -8.43 -0.31 -2.49
CA ALA A 54 -7.69 -1.12 -3.47
C ALA A 54 -7.46 -0.38 -4.80
N THR A 55 -8.42 0.42 -5.25
CA THR A 55 -8.35 1.20 -6.50
C THR A 55 -7.37 2.37 -6.46
N GLU A 56 -6.88 2.72 -5.27
CA GLU A 56 -5.91 3.80 -5.04
C GLU A 56 -4.52 3.22 -4.73
N LEU A 57 -4.35 1.91 -4.88
CA LEU A 57 -3.11 1.18 -4.67
C LEU A 57 -2.62 0.60 -5.99
N ALA A 58 -1.31 0.49 -6.11
CA ALA A 58 -0.66 -0.23 -7.19
C ALA A 58 0.13 -1.42 -6.64
N LEU A 59 0.30 -2.43 -7.47
CA LEU A 59 1.11 -3.61 -7.16
C LEU A 59 2.56 -3.36 -7.54
N LEU A 60 3.48 -3.98 -6.81
CA LEU A 60 4.89 -4.00 -7.18
C LEU A 60 5.09 -4.81 -8.48
N PRO A 61 6.03 -4.41 -9.35
CA PRO A 61 6.41 -5.19 -10.52
C PRO A 61 6.86 -6.61 -10.14
N PRO A 62 6.58 -7.64 -10.98
CA PRO A 62 7.06 -8.99 -10.72
C PRO A 62 8.60 -9.02 -10.70
N GLY A 63 9.19 -9.52 -9.61
CA GLY A 63 10.64 -9.69 -9.46
C GLY A 63 11.31 -8.72 -8.49
N GLU A 64 10.58 -7.73 -7.99
CA GLU A 64 11.01 -6.87 -6.88
C GLU A 64 10.61 -7.55 -5.56
N ALA A 65 11.59 -8.17 -4.89
CA ALA A 65 11.44 -8.87 -3.61
C ALA A 65 12.59 -8.48 -2.67
#